data_AF-A0A4R0WGK2-F1
#
_entry.id   AF-A0A4R0WGK2-F1
#
_cell.length_a   1.000
_cell.length_b   1.000
_cell.length_c   1.000
_cell.angle_alpha   90.00
_cell.angle_beta   90.00
_cell.angle_gamma   90.00
#
_symmetry.space_group_name_H-M   'P 1'
#
loop_
_entity.id
_entity.type
_entity.pdbx_description
1 polymer ?
#
loop_
_entity_poly.entity_id
_entity_poly.type
_entity_poly.pdbx_seq_one_letter_code
_entity_poly.pdbx_strand_id
1 'polypeptide(L)'
;MVRKIQAKLVLRLHAQGLSGRAIARSQGMSRRSVSDVLDAARAVGVGWDDVAGKTDGEVYALLFPGRGEREMYFVKSVFRV
;
A
#
# COMPACT_ATOMS: atom_id res chain seq x y z
N MET A 1 5.79 -10.00 -13.23
CA MET A 1 6.05 -9.16 -12.04
C MET A 1 4.70 -8.67 -11.52
N VAL A 2 4.32 -8.99 -10.28
CA VAL A 2 3.05 -8.53 -9.70
C VAL A 2 3.25 -7.10 -9.20
N ARG A 3 2.43 -6.15 -9.68
CA ARG A 3 2.47 -4.76 -9.19
C ARG A 3 1.87 -4.71 -7.79
N LYS A 4 2.61 -4.14 -6.83
CA LYS A 4 2.10 -3.85 -5.49
C LYS A 4 1.00 -2.80 -5.58
N ILE A 5 0.00 -2.88 -4.71
CA ILE A 5 -1.01 -1.83 -4.59
C ILE A 5 -0.37 -0.53 -4.13
N GLN A 6 -0.82 0.60 -4.70
CA GLN A 6 -0.38 1.94 -4.30
C GLN A 6 -1.07 2.37 -3.01
N ALA A 7 -0.61 1.84 -1.88
CA ALA A 7 -1.22 2.08 -0.57
C ALA A 7 -1.29 3.58 -0.20
N LYS A 8 -0.23 4.35 -0.47
CA LYS A 8 -0.20 5.79 -0.21
C LYS A 8 -1.29 6.55 -0.98
N LEU A 9 -1.53 6.17 -2.24
CA LEU A 9 -2.58 6.77 -3.06
C LEU A 9 -3.98 6.46 -2.49
N VAL A 10 -4.21 5.23 -2.05
CA VAL A 10 -5.48 4.84 -1.40
C VAL A 10 -5.75 5.69 -0.17
N LEU A 11 -4.75 5.89 0.70
CA LEU A 11 -4.89 6.73 1.90
C LEU A 11 -5.15 8.20 1.55
N ARG A 12 -4.44 8.74 0.56
CA ARG A 12 -4.66 10.12 0.06
C ARG A 12 -6.08 10.34 -0.42
N LEU A 13 -6.59 9.45 -1.28
CA LEU A 13 -7.93 9.59 -1.86
C LEU A 13 -9.02 9.36 -0.80
N HIS A 14 -8.79 8.46 0.15
CA HIS A 14 -9.73 8.24 1.24
C HIS A 14 -9.82 9.47 2.16
N ALA A 15 -8.68 10.13 2.46
CA ALA A 15 -8.66 11.38 3.20
C ALA A 15 -9.36 12.55 2.46
N GLN A 16 -9.46 12.47 1.13
CA GLN A 16 -10.24 13.40 0.30
C GLN A 16 -11.75 13.06 0.28
N GLY A 17 -12.20 12.07 1.05
CA GLY A 17 -13.60 11.67 1.16
C GLY A 17 -14.07 10.63 0.14
N LEU A 18 -13.18 10.06 -0.68
CA LEU A 18 -13.57 9.00 -1.59
C LEU A 18 -13.78 7.68 -0.84
N SER A 19 -14.91 7.02 -1.12
CA SER A 19 -15.15 5.67 -0.61
C SER A 19 -14.16 4.66 -1.22
N GLY A 20 -13.89 3.56 -0.51
CA GLY A 20 -13.05 2.47 -1.03
C GLY A 20 -13.54 1.91 -2.37
N ARG A 21 -14.86 1.89 -2.61
CA ARG A 21 -15.44 1.48 -3.90
C ARG A 21 -15.13 2.48 -5.01
N ALA A 22 -15.21 3.78 -4.72
CA ALA A 22 -14.89 4.84 -5.69
C ALA A 22 -13.40 4.81 -6.06
N ILE A 23 -12.51 4.60 -5.07
CA ILE A 23 -11.07 4.45 -5.27
C ILE A 23 -10.77 3.22 -6.15
N ALA A 24 -11.34 2.06 -5.82
CA ALA A 24 -11.15 0.83 -6.58
C ALA A 24 -11.52 1.03 -8.06
N ARG A 25 -12.68 1.65 -8.32
CA ARG A 25 -13.16 1.92 -9.67
C ARG A 25 -12.28 2.94 -10.41
N SER A 26 -11.91 4.05 -9.79
CA SER A 26 -11.17 5.13 -10.47
C SER A 26 -9.71 4.78 -10.74
N GLN A 27 -9.09 3.96 -9.87
CA GLN A 27 -7.68 3.59 -9.98
C GLN A 27 -7.45 2.20 -10.62
N GLY A 28 -8.51 1.52 -11.06
CA GLY A 28 -8.40 0.17 -11.61
C GLY A 28 -7.87 -0.86 -10.61
N MET A 29 -8.13 -0.64 -9.31
CA MET A 29 -7.67 -1.50 -8.22
C MET A 29 -8.77 -2.48 -7.81
N SER A 30 -8.36 -3.64 -7.29
CA SER A 30 -9.33 -4.59 -6.72
C SER A 30 -9.95 -4.00 -5.44
N ARG A 31 -11.27 -4.20 -5.26
CA ARG A 31 -11.97 -3.77 -4.03
C ARG A 31 -11.38 -4.40 -2.78
N ARG A 32 -10.95 -5.66 -2.88
CA ARG A 32 -10.31 -6.40 -1.79
C ARG A 32 -9.00 -5.73 -1.37
N SER A 33 -8.13 -5.42 -2.32
CA SER A 33 -6.85 -4.79 -2.03
C SER A 33 -7.02 -3.38 -1.44
N VAL A 34 -8.01 -2.61 -1.91
CA VAL A 34 -8.35 -1.31 -1.30
C VAL A 34 -8.84 -1.49 0.15
N SER A 35 -9.71 -2.47 0.41
CA SER A 35 -10.13 -2.80 1.79
C SER A 35 -8.94 -3.17 2.66
N ASP A 36 -8.08 -4.08 2.19
CA ASP A 36 -6.91 -4.53 2.93
C ASP A 36 -5.99 -3.36 3.35
N VAL A 37 -5.83 -2.34 2.48
CA VAL A 37 -5.06 -1.12 2.81
C VAL A 37 -5.75 -0.29 3.89
N LEU A 38 -7.05 -0.03 3.75
CA LEU A 38 -7.81 0.77 4.72
C LEU A 38 -7.93 0.09 6.07
N ASP A 39 -8.12 -1.23 6.08
CA ASP A 39 -8.20 -2.06 7.27
C ASP A 39 -6.83 -2.12 7.97
N ALA A 40 -5.74 -2.29 7.23
CA ALA A 40 -4.38 -2.23 7.79
C ALA A 40 -4.07 -0.87 8.41
N ALA A 41 -4.40 0.22 7.70
CA ALA A 41 -4.18 1.58 8.20
C ALA A 41 -4.99 1.86 9.48
N ARG A 42 -6.24 1.40 9.53
CA ARG A 42 -7.06 1.47 10.74
C ARG A 42 -6.45 0.65 11.89
N ALA A 43 -5.95 -0.55 11.61
CA ALA A 43 -5.39 -1.45 12.62
C ALA A 43 -4.13 -0.87 13.28
N VAL A 44 -3.30 -0.13 12.53
CA VAL A 44 -2.10 0.53 13.07
C VAL A 44 -2.34 2.00 13.47
N GLY A 45 -3.57 2.51 13.31
CA GLY A 45 -3.95 3.86 13.71
C GLY A 45 -3.34 4.99 12.87
N VAL A 46 -3.02 4.75 11.59
CA VAL A 46 -2.39 5.75 10.71
C VAL A 46 -3.36 6.27 9.67
N GLY A 47 -3.32 7.58 9.45
CA GLY A 47 -4.05 8.31 8.42
C GLY A 47 -3.13 8.86 7.34
N TRP A 48 -3.68 9.72 6.49
CA TRP A 48 -2.91 10.41 5.44
C TRP A 48 -1.81 11.31 6.03
N ASP A 49 -2.11 12.03 7.11
CA ASP A 49 -1.19 13.01 7.68
C ASP A 49 0.10 12.35 8.22
N ASP A 50 0.00 11.14 8.76
CA ASP A 50 1.14 10.35 9.25
C ASP A 50 2.08 9.87 8.13
N VAL A 51 1.55 9.76 6.90
CA VAL A 51 2.24 9.15 5.77
C VAL A 51 2.55 10.13 4.63
N ALA A 52 2.08 11.38 4.71
CA ALA A 52 2.23 12.37 3.65
C ALA A 52 3.71 12.57 3.25
N GLY A 53 4.60 12.59 4.24
CA GLY A 53 6.06 12.71 4.07
C GLY A 53 6.80 11.41 3.78
N LYS A 54 6.14 10.24 3.78
CA LYS A 54 6.76 8.93 3.55
C LYS A 54 6.72 8.55 2.07
N THR A 55 7.68 7.78 1.59
CA THR A 55 7.68 7.18 0.26
C THR A 55 6.62 6.07 0.14
N ASP A 56 6.21 5.73 -1.08
CA ASP A 56 5.25 4.63 -1.32
C ASP A 56 5.72 3.30 -0.73
N GLY A 57 7.04 3.04 -0.77
CA GLY A 57 7.65 1.84 -0.21
C GLY A 57 7.56 1.79 1.31
N GLU A 58 7.83 2.92 1.99
CA GLU A 58 7.71 3.04 3.44
C GLU A 58 6.26 2.88 3.90
N VAL A 59 5.30 3.49 3.20
CA VAL A 59 3.87 3.31 3.49
C VAL A 59 3.46 1.85 3.30
N TYR A 60 3.89 1.22 2.23
CA TYR A 60 3.59 -0.20 2.00
C TYR A 60 4.18 -1.10 3.09
N ALA A 61 5.44 -0.86 3.50
CA ALA A 61 6.10 -1.63 4.54
C ALA A 61 5.44 -1.44 5.92
N LEU A 62 5.00 -0.22 6.22
CA LEU A 62 4.27 0.13 7.45
C LEU A 62 2.95 -0.62 7.57
N LEU A 63 2.17 -0.69 6.48
CA LEU A 63 0.87 -1.35 6.47
C LEU A 63 0.94 -2.87 6.32
N PHE A 64 2.00 -3.38 5.67
CA PHE A 64 2.16 -4.79 5.36
C PHE A 64 3.56 -5.30 5.76
N PRO A 65 3.88 -5.34 7.06
CA PRO A 65 5.17 -5.82 7.54
C PRO A 65 5.43 -7.26 7.05
N GLY A 66 6.69 -7.56 6.70
CA GLY A 66 7.10 -8.88 6.19
C GLY A 66 6.67 -9.21 4.75
N ARG A 67 5.80 -8.41 4.10
CA ARG A 67 5.45 -8.59 2.68
C ARG A 67 6.39 -7.87 1.71
N GLY A 68 7.08 -6.82 2.18
CA GLY A 68 8.04 -6.05 1.37
C GLY A 68 9.43 -6.70 1.25
N GLU A 69 9.85 -7.46 2.26
CA GLU A 69 11.22 -7.96 2.39
C GLU A 69 11.51 -9.19 1.54
N ARG A 70 10.52 -10.07 1.35
CA ARG A 70 10.69 -11.31 0.57
C ARG A 70 11.08 -11.06 -0.90
N GLU A 71 10.66 -9.93 -1.47
CA GLU A 71 11.02 -9.55 -2.85
C GLU A 71 12.45 -9.02 -2.96
N MET A 72 12.97 -8.32 -1.93
CA MET A 72 14.34 -7.78 -1.93
C MET A 72 15.39 -8.88 -1.77
N TYR A 73 15.09 -9.93 -0.99
CA TYR A 73 15.94 -11.12 -0.93
C TYR A 73 15.94 -11.90 -2.25
N PHE A 74 14.81 -11.98 -2.96
CA PHE A 74 14.76 -12.62 -4.27
C PHE A 74 15.58 -11.86 -5.33
N VAL A 75 15.47 -10.53 -5.37
CA VAL A 75 16.28 -9.71 -6.32
C VAL A 75 17.77 -9.74 -5.97
N LYS A 76 18.16 -9.76 -4.68
CA LYS A 76 19.57 -9.88 -4.28
C LYS A 76 20.16 -11.28 -4.46
N SER A 77 19.33 -12.34 -4.45
CA SER A 77 19.81 -13.72 -4.58
C SER A 77 19.98 -14.17 -6.04
N VAL A 78 19.52 -13.39 -7.02
CA VAL A 78 19.59 -13.74 -8.45
C VAL A 78 20.80 -13.11 -9.17
N PHE A 79 21.57 -12.24 -8.51
CA PHE A 79 22.88 -11.76 -8.99
C PHE A 79 24.02 -12.32 -8.14
N ARG A 80 24.23 -13.62 -8.23
CA ARG A 80 25.50 -14.24 -7.86
C ARG A 80 25.77 -15.46 -8.74
N VAL A 81 26.05 -15.21 -10.02
CA VAL A 81 26.89 -16.03 -10.90
C VAL A 81 27.61 -15.07 -11.83
#